data_AF-A0A820R263-F1
#
_entry.id   AF-A0A820R263-F1
#
_cell.length_a   1.000
_cell.length_b   1.000
_cell.length_c   1.000
_cell.angle_alpha   90.00
_cell.angle_beta   90.00
_cell.angle_gamma   90.00
#
_symmetry.space_group_name_H-M   'P 1'
#
loop_
_entity.id
_entity.type
_entity.pdbx_description
1 polymer ?
#
loop_
_entity_poly.entity_id
_entity_poly.type
_entity_poly.pdbx_seq_one_letter_code
_entity_poly.pdbx_strand_id
1 'polypeptide(L)'
;GVKEEQVLDAFKILFTDNQVKAVLVNIFGGIVNCAIIANGIEKACKKLGLKIPLVVRLQGTNMDEARRILNQSSFPITAENDFEKAAQKVVSLVKNSSK
;
A
#
# COMPACT_ATOMS: atom_id res chain seq x y z
N GLY A 1 -6.45 8.75 -13.78
CA GLY A 1 -6.63 7.74 -12.70
C GLY A 1 -5.47 6.78 -12.72
N VAL A 2 -5.11 6.22 -11.57
CA VAL A 2 -4.02 5.23 -11.43
C VAL A 2 -4.45 3.89 -12.04
N LYS A 3 -3.57 3.25 -12.83
CA LYS A 3 -3.79 1.90 -13.40
C LYS A 3 -3.04 0.83 -12.60
N GLU A 4 -3.55 -0.40 -12.60
CA GLU A 4 -2.96 -1.57 -11.91
C GLU A 4 -1.49 -1.81 -12.31
N GLU A 5 -1.17 -1.70 -13.61
CA GLU A 5 0.18 -1.90 -14.14
C GLU A 5 1.19 -0.88 -13.60
N GLN A 6 0.78 0.38 -13.46
CA GLN A 6 1.64 1.44 -12.92
C GLN A 6 1.99 1.18 -11.45
N VAL A 7 1.06 0.61 -10.69
CA VAL A 7 1.28 0.21 -9.30
C VAL A 7 2.29 -0.94 -9.23
N LEU A 8 2.16 -1.93 -10.10
CA LEU A 8 3.07 -3.07 -10.18
C LEU A 8 4.51 -2.64 -10.51
N ASP A 9 4.68 -1.79 -11.52
CA ASP A 9 6.01 -1.33 -11.93
C ASP A 9 6.67 -0.44 -10.87
N ALA A 10 5.89 0.39 -10.18
CA ALA A 10 6.39 1.15 -9.02
C ALA A 10 6.92 0.21 -7.93
N PHE A 11 6.20 -0.87 -7.61
CA PHE A 11 6.68 -1.84 -6.62
C PHE A 11 7.95 -2.56 -7.07
N LYS A 12 8.07 -2.94 -8.36
CA LYS A 12 9.30 -3.55 -8.87
C LYS A 12 10.52 -2.65 -8.63
N ILE A 13 10.40 -1.36 -8.92
CA ILE A 13 11.48 -0.39 -8.70
C ILE A 13 11.83 -0.30 -7.22
N LEU A 14 10.82 -0.18 -6.34
CA LEU A 14 11.04 -0.11 -4.90
C LEU A 14 11.72 -1.36 -4.34
N PHE A 15 11.46 -2.54 -4.91
CA PHE A 15 12.07 -3.78 -4.46
C PHE A 15 13.49 -4.02 -4.93
N THR A 16 13.95 -3.33 -5.97
CA THR A 16 15.36 -3.40 -6.36
C THR A 16 16.29 -2.68 -5.39
N ASP A 17 15.76 -1.83 -4.51
CA ASP A 17 16.52 -1.07 -3.53
C ASP A 17 16.50 -1.73 -2.14
N ASN A 18 17.64 -2.29 -1.73
CA ASN A 18 17.82 -2.94 -0.43
C ASN A 18 17.72 -1.99 0.78
N GLN A 19 17.71 -0.66 0.57
CA GLN A 19 17.53 0.31 1.64
C GLN A 19 16.06 0.51 2.01
N VAL A 20 15.12 0.03 1.20
CA VAL A 20 13.69 0.17 1.46
C VAL A 20 13.28 -0.78 2.59
N LYS A 21 12.90 -0.20 3.74
CA LYS A 21 12.47 -0.93 4.94
C LYS A 21 10.95 -0.94 5.16
N ALA A 22 10.25 0.03 4.59
CA ALA A 22 8.79 0.13 4.58
C ALA A 22 8.35 1.05 3.43
N VAL A 23 7.11 0.89 2.97
CA VAL A 23 6.56 1.74 1.89
C VAL A 23 5.26 2.39 2.35
N LEU A 24 5.14 3.69 2.09
CA LEU A 24 3.88 4.43 2.20
C LEU A 24 3.30 4.65 0.80
N VAL A 25 2.15 4.05 0.53
CA VAL A 25 1.38 4.28 -0.69
C VAL A 25 0.29 5.30 -0.38
N ASN A 26 0.40 6.50 -0.92
CA ASN A 26 -0.62 7.55 -0.76
C ASN A 26 -1.30 7.83 -2.10
N ILE A 27 -2.59 7.50 -2.22
CA ILE A 27 -3.35 7.64 -3.46
C ILE A 27 -4.61 8.47 -3.23
N PHE A 28 -4.72 9.54 -4.01
CA PHE A 28 -5.94 10.31 -4.18
C PHE A 28 -6.67 9.79 -5.42
N GLY A 29 -7.67 8.93 -5.22
CA GLY A 29 -8.47 8.33 -6.29
C GLY A 29 -9.42 9.33 -6.97
N GLY A 30 -9.88 10.36 -6.26
CA GLY A 30 -10.92 11.26 -6.78
C GLY A 30 -12.18 10.45 -7.14
N ILE A 31 -12.56 10.47 -8.42
CA ILE A 31 -13.68 9.65 -8.95
C ILE A 31 -13.34 8.16 -9.14
N VAL A 32 -12.05 7.79 -9.08
CA VAL A 32 -11.62 6.40 -9.26
C VAL A 32 -12.00 5.56 -8.05
N ASN A 33 -12.56 4.39 -8.31
CA ASN A 33 -12.93 3.41 -7.31
C ASN A 33 -11.69 2.85 -6.60
N CYS A 34 -11.55 3.15 -5.30
CA CYS A 34 -10.43 2.72 -4.48
C CYS A 34 -10.32 1.19 -4.35
N ALA A 35 -11.43 0.45 -4.52
CA ALA A 35 -11.41 -1.02 -4.49
C ALA A 35 -10.62 -1.60 -5.68
N ILE A 36 -10.65 -0.96 -6.84
CA ILE A 36 -9.82 -1.37 -8.01
C ILE A 36 -8.33 -1.22 -7.66
N ILE A 37 -7.99 -0.11 -7.02
CA ILE A 37 -6.62 0.20 -6.62
C ILE A 37 -6.14 -0.77 -5.54
N ALA A 38 -6.96 -1.04 -4.52
CA ALA A 38 -6.67 -2.01 -3.48
C ALA A 38 -6.43 -3.42 -4.02
N ASN A 39 -7.27 -3.89 -4.96
CA ASN A 39 -7.06 -5.15 -5.66
C ASN A 39 -5.75 -5.16 -6.46
N GLY A 40 -5.41 -4.05 -7.13
CA GLY A 40 -4.15 -3.93 -7.85
C GLY A 40 -2.93 -4.03 -6.93
N ILE A 41 -2.99 -3.41 -5.75
CA ILE A 41 -1.96 -3.52 -4.72
C ILE A 41 -1.84 -4.96 -4.22
N GLU A 42 -2.94 -5.61 -3.85
CA GLU A 42 -2.93 -7.01 -3.36
C GLU A 42 -2.33 -7.97 -4.39
N LYS A 43 -2.76 -7.86 -5.66
CA LYS A 43 -2.21 -8.66 -6.76
C LYS A 43 -0.72 -8.40 -6.98
N ALA A 44 -0.28 -7.14 -6.90
CA ALA A 44 1.13 -6.80 -7.04
C ALA A 44 1.96 -7.41 -5.90
N CYS A 45 1.48 -7.31 -4.66
CA CYS A 45 2.10 -7.93 -3.50
C CYS A 45 2.21 -9.46 -3.67
N LYS A 46 1.15 -10.09 -4.19
CA LYS A 46 1.12 -11.53 -4.47
C LYS A 46 2.10 -11.96 -5.56
N LYS A 47 2.15 -11.21 -6.67
CA LYS A 47 3.07 -11.50 -7.78
C LYS A 47 4.53 -11.32 -7.38
N LEU A 48 4.82 -10.33 -6.54
CA LEU A 48 6.18 -9.96 -6.16
C LEU A 48 6.64 -10.61 -4.85
N GLY A 49 5.76 -11.32 -4.13
CA GLY A 49 6.09 -11.97 -2.86
C GLY A 49 6.48 -10.97 -1.77
N LEU A 50 5.72 -9.88 -1.65
CA LEU A 50 6.04 -8.72 -0.81
C LEU A 50 6.23 -9.11 0.66
N LYS A 51 7.44 -8.88 1.18
CA LYS A 51 7.81 -9.09 2.60
C LYS A 51 7.98 -7.78 3.38
N ILE A 52 8.15 -6.67 2.68
CA ILE A 52 8.37 -5.35 3.27
C ILE A 52 7.01 -4.79 3.73
N PRO A 53 6.89 -4.22 4.94
CA PRO A 53 5.63 -3.67 5.42
C PRO A 53 5.14 -2.49 4.57
N LEU A 54 3.84 -2.47 4.32
CA LEU A 54 3.14 -1.45 3.55
C LEU A 54 2.14 -0.68 4.41
N VAL A 55 2.15 0.64 4.31
CA VAL A 55 1.06 1.48 4.77
C VAL A 55 0.39 2.08 3.55
N VAL A 56 -0.91 1.87 3.40
CA VAL A 56 -1.68 2.35 2.26
C VAL A 56 -2.70 3.37 2.76
N ARG A 57 -2.62 4.57 2.20
CA ARG A 57 -3.60 5.63 2.40
C ARG A 57 -4.32 5.92 1.10
N LEU A 58 -5.61 5.60 1.09
CA LEU A 58 -6.50 5.82 -0.04
C LEU A 58 -7.46 6.96 0.31
N GLN A 59 -7.82 7.77 -0.68
CA GLN A 59 -8.90 8.75 -0.57
C GLN A 59 -9.69 8.78 -1.88
N GLY A 60 -10.99 8.47 -1.84
CA GLY A 60 -11.83 8.38 -3.04
C GLY A 60 -13.15 7.68 -2.77
N THR A 61 -13.71 7.04 -3.81
CA THR A 61 -14.97 6.26 -3.71
C THR A 61 -14.71 4.80 -3.29
N ASN A 62 -15.68 4.16 -2.64
CA ASN A 62 -15.61 2.76 -2.17
C ASN A 62 -14.41 2.47 -1.23
N MET A 63 -14.15 3.38 -0.31
CA MET A 63 -13.09 3.29 0.68
C MET A 63 -13.23 2.08 1.61
N ASP A 64 -14.45 1.76 2.03
CA ASP A 64 -14.70 0.63 2.94
C ASP A 64 -14.36 -0.71 2.29
N GLU A 65 -14.72 -0.89 1.03
CA GLU A 65 -14.38 -2.09 0.27
C GLU A 65 -12.87 -2.18 0.01
N ALA A 66 -12.24 -1.06 -0.36
CA ALA A 66 -10.79 -1.01 -0.51
C ALA A 66 -10.07 -1.42 0.78
N ARG A 67 -10.54 -0.94 1.93
CA ARG A 67 -9.99 -1.30 3.24
C ARG A 67 -10.21 -2.77 3.57
N ARG A 68 -11.39 -3.32 3.24
CA ARG A 68 -11.68 -4.74 3.41
C ARG A 68 -10.70 -5.60 2.62
N ILE A 69 -10.49 -5.30 1.34
CA ILE A 69 -9.55 -6.01 0.46
C ILE A 69 -8.14 -6.02 1.05
N LEU A 70 -7.63 -4.87 1.48
CA LEU A 70 -6.28 -4.75 2.02
C LEU A 70 -6.12 -5.48 3.36
N ASN A 71 -7.11 -5.39 4.25
CA ASN A 71 -7.08 -6.04 5.57
C ASN A 71 -7.25 -7.56 5.50
N GLN A 72 -7.91 -8.08 4.46
CA GLN A 72 -8.06 -9.52 4.24
C GLN A 72 -6.84 -10.15 3.53
N SER A 73 -5.91 -9.32 3.06
CA SER A 73 -4.70 -9.82 2.42
C SER A 73 -3.78 -10.51 3.43
N SER A 74 -3.07 -11.55 2.99
CA SER A 74 -2.06 -12.24 3.79
C SER A 74 -0.71 -11.50 3.83
N PHE A 75 -0.66 -10.25 3.37
CA PHE A 75 0.55 -9.43 3.27
C PHE A 75 0.60 -8.43 4.43
N PRO A 76 1.81 -7.93 4.80
CA PRO A 76 1.97 -6.95 5.87
C PRO A 76 1.48 -5.55 5.44
N ILE A 77 0.19 -5.42 5.14
CA ILE A 77 -0.45 -4.21 4.64
C ILE A 77 -1.31 -3.60 5.73
N THR A 78 -1.13 -2.31 6.00
CA THR A 78 -1.98 -1.53 6.90
C THR A 78 -2.69 -0.43 6.11
N ALA A 79 -4.01 -0.48 6.09
CA ALA A 79 -4.82 0.62 5.53
C ALA A 79 -5.04 1.72 6.59
N GLU A 80 -4.81 2.97 6.21
CA GLU A 80 -5.04 4.17 7.04
C GLU A 80 -5.65 5.30 6.19
N ASN A 81 -6.63 6.03 6.72
CA ASN A 81 -7.32 7.07 5.93
C ASN A 81 -6.68 8.45 6.15
N ASP A 82 -6.14 8.67 7.35
CA ASP A 82 -5.50 9.91 7.73
C ASP A 82 -4.02 9.95 7.33
N PHE A 83 -3.58 11.07 6.74
CA PHE A 83 -2.22 11.18 6.23
C PHE A 83 -1.17 11.20 7.36
N GLU A 84 -1.45 11.92 8.44
CA GLU A 84 -0.52 12.03 9.58
C GLU A 84 -0.34 10.66 10.25
N LYS A 85 -1.45 9.95 10.51
CA LYS A 85 -1.40 8.59 11.06
C LYS A 85 -0.69 7.62 10.13
N ALA A 86 -0.88 7.73 8.82
CA ALA A 86 -0.19 6.87 7.86
C ALA A 86 1.32 7.10 7.89
N ALA A 87 1.76 8.36 7.97
CA ALA A 87 3.16 8.73 8.12
C ALA A 87 3.76 8.21 9.45
N GLN A 88 3.05 8.40 10.57
CA GLN A 88 3.49 7.89 11.87
C GLN A 88 3.63 6.37 11.89
N LYS A 89 2.67 5.65 11.27
CA LYS A 89 2.69 4.19 11.15
C LYS A 89 3.89 3.70 10.35
N VAL A 90 4.13 4.25 9.16
CA VAL A 90 5.24 3.79 8.31
C VAL A 90 6.59 4.02 9.00
N VAL A 91 6.76 5.16 9.67
CA VAL A 91 7.97 5.45 10.46
C VAL A 91 8.16 4.46 11.60
N SER A 92 7.06 4.09 12.29
CA SER A 92 7.10 3.12 13.39
C SER A 92 7.50 1.73 12.92
N LEU A 93 7.06 1.31 11.72
CA LEU A 93 7.44 0.02 11.13
C LEU A 93 8.95 -0.04 10.87
N VAL A 94 9.54 1.03 10.32
CA VAL A 94 11.00 1.09 10.07
C VAL A 94 11.82 1.03 11.37
N LYS A 95 11.37 1.72 12.43
CA LYS A 95 12.05 1.72 13.73
C LYS A 95 12.06 0.33 14.38
N ASN A 96 10.98 -0.44 14.21
CA ASN A 96 10.86 -1.78 14.78
C ASN A 96 11.65 -2.83 13.99
N SER A 97 11.90 -2.63 12.69
CA SER A 97 12.73 -3.53 11.86
C SER A 97 14.25 -3.42 12.13
N SER A 98 14.68 -2.49 12.99
CA SER A 98 16.09 -2.27 13.33
C SER A 98 16.44 -2.72 14.76
N LYS A 99 15.60 -3.55 15.37
CA LYS A 99 15.85 -4.24 16.65
C LYS A 99 16.07 -5.74 16.44
#